data_AF-A0A1C5EDW4-F1
#
_entry.id   AF-A0A1C5EDW4-F1
#
_cell.length_a   1.000
_cell.length_b   1.000
_cell.length_c   1.000
_cell.angle_alpha   90.00
_cell.angle_beta   90.00
_cell.angle_gamma   90.00
#
_symmetry.space_group_name_H-M   'P 1'
#
loop_
_entity.id
_entity.type
_entity.pdbx_description
1 polymer ?
#
loop_
_entity_poly.entity_id
_entity_poly.type
_entity_poly.pdbx_seq_one_letter_code
_entity_poly.pdbx_strand_id
1 'polypeptide(L)'
;MSTHVHWSGVRERVIAVEEAECRAHGREPSPYPTFEPVLTPAEIAEVEAQFAVALPDEYRTFLAEVGAGGPGPSFDLTSLRRIDGKWGWVWENEEDHPWLLDPSRPFVETDDWADQQITTLRAAGYEPTTRDEDDDYLDDYRKVFGDAGDEVWFLERGRGAIPISDNGCGMTGWLIVVGPHRGELRDRDCAVNPPFEPCVDANGNRHTFGSWYLEWLEQREEAAR
;
A
#
# COMPACT_ATOMS: atom_id res chain seq x y z
N MET A 1 -21.14 11.30 4.54
CA MET A 1 -21.03 11.43 6.02
C MET A 1 -19.82 10.59 6.39
N SER A 2 -18.69 11.20 6.72
CA SER A 2 -17.48 10.44 7.11
C SER A 2 -17.80 9.67 8.38
N THR A 3 -17.88 8.34 8.26
CA THR A 3 -17.93 7.44 9.39
C THR A 3 -16.57 7.56 10.06
N HIS A 4 -16.51 8.22 11.22
CA HIS A 4 -15.24 8.37 11.92
C HIS A 4 -14.85 6.99 12.47
N VAL A 5 -13.84 6.37 11.87
CA VAL A 5 -13.26 5.14 12.40
C VAL A 5 -12.65 5.44 13.77
N HIS A 6 -12.93 4.57 14.74
CA HIS A 6 -12.40 4.69 16.10
C HIS A 6 -11.27 3.68 16.30
N TRP A 7 -10.04 4.17 16.42
CA TRP A 7 -8.84 3.34 16.61
C TRP A 7 -8.51 3.05 18.08
N SER A 8 -9.24 3.64 19.01
CA SER A 8 -9.06 3.44 20.44
C SER A 8 -9.03 1.96 20.82
N GLY A 9 -7.91 1.50 21.39
CA GLY A 9 -7.74 0.12 21.85
C GLY A 9 -7.34 -0.87 20.76
N VAL A 10 -7.26 -0.45 19.49
CA VAL A 10 -6.95 -1.36 18.37
C VAL A 10 -5.52 -1.87 18.46
N ARG A 11 -4.55 -1.02 18.82
CA ARG A 11 -3.15 -1.44 19.02
C ARG A 11 -3.04 -2.53 20.07
N GLU A 12 -3.68 -2.35 21.21
CA GLU A 12 -3.67 -3.31 22.32
C GLU A 12 -4.37 -4.62 21.96
N ARG A 13 -5.49 -4.54 21.22
CA ARG A 13 -6.22 -5.71 20.73
C ARG A 13 -5.36 -6.55 19.79
N VAL A 14 -4.69 -5.92 18.82
CA VAL A 14 -3.80 -6.63 17.89
C VAL A 14 -2.66 -7.30 18.64
N ILE A 15 -1.99 -6.60 19.55
CA ILE A 15 -0.92 -7.17 20.39
C ILE A 15 -1.44 -8.40 21.15
N ALA A 16 -2.64 -8.32 21.73
CA ALA A 16 -3.22 -9.43 22.49
C ALA A 16 -3.47 -10.67 21.62
N VAL A 17 -3.93 -10.50 20.38
CA VAL A 17 -4.11 -11.58 19.40
C VAL A 17 -2.75 -12.18 19.02
N GLU A 18 -1.78 -11.36 18.63
CA GLU A 18 -0.42 -11.83 18.27
C GLU A 18 0.22 -12.66 19.39
N GLU A 19 0.13 -12.19 20.63
CA GLU A 19 0.65 -12.92 21.78
C GLU A 19 -0.12 -14.23 22.04
N ALA A 20 -1.43 -14.24 21.86
CA ALA A 20 -2.24 -15.44 22.03
C ALA A 20 -1.86 -16.51 21.01
N GLU A 21 -1.67 -16.13 19.76
CA GLU A 21 -1.22 -17.04 18.70
C GLU A 21 0.20 -17.54 18.92
N CYS A 22 1.12 -16.66 19.31
CA CYS A 22 2.49 -17.06 19.65
C CYS A 22 2.48 -18.12 20.77
N ARG A 23 1.69 -17.92 21.84
CA ARG A 23 1.50 -18.90 22.91
C ARG A 23 0.89 -20.21 22.41
N ALA A 24 -0.14 -20.16 21.56
CA ALA A 24 -0.79 -21.34 21.01
C ALA A 24 0.16 -22.20 20.15
N HIS A 25 1.09 -21.57 19.43
CA HIS A 25 2.09 -22.24 18.60
C HIS A 25 3.39 -22.59 19.35
N GLY A 26 3.47 -22.32 20.66
CA GLY A 26 4.67 -22.59 21.47
C GLY A 26 5.88 -21.75 21.07
N ARG A 27 5.66 -20.58 20.48
CA ARG A 27 6.72 -19.62 20.11
C ARG A 27 6.98 -18.66 21.28
N GLU A 28 8.24 -18.30 21.47
CA GLU A 28 8.58 -17.23 22.41
C GLU A 28 8.14 -15.87 21.83
N PRO A 29 7.70 -14.92 22.67
CA PRO A 29 7.39 -13.57 22.21
C PRO A 29 8.61 -12.93 21.53
N SER A 30 8.38 -12.19 20.46
CA SER A 30 9.45 -11.42 19.80
C SER A 30 10.07 -10.42 20.80
N PRO A 31 11.40 -10.27 20.84
CA PRO A 31 12.04 -9.21 21.61
C PRO A 31 11.84 -7.82 21.00
N TYR A 32 11.32 -7.76 19.77
CA TYR A 32 11.04 -6.52 19.05
C TYR A 32 9.58 -6.06 19.26
N PRO A 33 9.30 -4.75 19.23
CA PRO A 33 7.94 -4.24 19.26
C PRO A 33 7.09 -4.80 18.12
N THR A 34 5.83 -5.13 18.42
CA THR A 34 4.85 -5.59 17.41
C THR A 34 4.57 -4.55 16.34
N PHE A 35 4.48 -3.27 16.72
CA PHE A 35 4.22 -2.17 15.80
C PHE A 35 5.41 -1.23 15.74
N GLU A 36 5.56 -0.60 14.58
CA GLU A 36 6.30 0.64 14.48
C GLU A 36 5.74 1.70 15.44
N PRO A 37 6.58 2.65 15.87
CA PRO A 37 6.13 3.79 16.64
C PRO A 37 4.97 4.53 15.95
N VAL A 38 4.05 5.08 16.73
CA VAL A 38 3.06 6.02 16.20
C VAL A 38 3.75 7.29 15.74
N LEU A 39 3.20 7.93 14.71
CA LEU A 39 3.70 9.22 14.23
C LEU A 39 3.00 10.37 14.94
N THR A 40 3.79 11.39 15.29
CA THR A 40 3.24 12.65 15.80
C THR A 40 2.52 13.42 14.70
N PRO A 41 1.61 14.36 15.07
CA PRO A 41 0.97 15.22 14.08
C PRO A 41 1.96 16.02 13.21
N ALA A 42 3.15 16.35 13.75
CA ALA A 42 4.20 17.04 13.02
C ALA A 42 4.86 16.13 11.98
N GLU A 43 5.19 14.88 12.35
CA GLU A 43 5.76 13.91 11.42
C GLU A 43 4.79 13.55 10.30
N ILE A 44 3.50 13.38 10.61
CA ILE A 44 2.46 13.17 9.58
C ILE A 44 2.40 14.37 8.63
N ALA A 45 2.47 15.60 9.16
CA ALA A 45 2.51 16.79 8.32
C ALA A 45 3.79 16.87 7.45
N GLU A 46 4.93 16.38 7.95
CA GLU A 46 6.16 16.26 7.15
C GLU A 46 5.99 15.25 6.01
N VAL A 47 5.37 14.08 6.26
CA VAL A 47 5.06 13.08 5.23
C VAL A 47 4.17 13.69 4.14
N GLU A 48 3.07 14.30 4.53
CA GLU A 48 2.12 14.94 3.61
C GLU A 48 2.77 16.07 2.80
N ALA A 49 3.64 16.86 3.43
CA ALA A 49 4.39 17.91 2.76
C ALA A 49 5.43 17.34 1.78
N GLN A 50 6.13 16.26 2.15
CA GLN A 50 7.12 15.63 1.28
C GLN A 50 6.50 15.09 -0.01
N PHE A 51 5.34 14.45 0.10
CA PHE A 51 4.64 13.85 -1.04
C PHE A 51 3.53 14.75 -1.61
N ALA A 52 3.43 16.01 -1.18
CA ALA A 52 2.43 16.98 -1.63
C ALA A 52 0.98 16.42 -1.67
N VAL A 53 0.61 15.58 -0.70
CA VAL A 53 -0.67 14.89 -0.63
C VAL A 53 -1.20 14.91 0.78
N ALA A 54 -2.51 15.05 0.96
CA ALA A 54 -3.15 14.76 2.24
C ALA A 54 -3.44 13.26 2.32
N LEU A 55 -3.02 12.58 3.39
CA LEU A 55 -3.30 11.15 3.59
C LEU A 55 -4.77 10.92 3.95
N PRO A 56 -5.40 9.81 3.50
CA PRO A 56 -6.77 9.45 3.86
C PRO A 56 -7.01 9.52 5.37
N ASP A 57 -8.11 10.14 5.80
CA ASP A 57 -8.35 10.47 7.21
C ASP A 57 -8.22 9.25 8.13
N GLU A 58 -8.74 8.10 7.71
CA GLU A 58 -8.67 6.83 8.44
C GLU A 58 -7.23 6.34 8.59
N TYR A 59 -6.41 6.42 7.53
CA TYR A 59 -5.00 6.04 7.57
C TYR A 59 -4.18 7.05 8.37
N ARG A 60 -4.47 8.34 8.24
CA ARG A 60 -3.83 9.41 9.00
C ARG A 60 -4.01 9.21 10.50
N THR A 61 -5.24 8.91 10.96
CA THR A 61 -5.50 8.66 12.38
C THR A 61 -4.94 7.31 12.83
N PHE A 62 -4.90 6.30 11.95
CA PHE A 62 -4.23 5.03 12.23
C PHE A 62 -2.74 5.21 12.54
N LEU A 63 -2.03 6.00 11.72
CA LEU A 63 -0.60 6.31 11.94
C LEU A 63 -0.35 6.99 13.29
N ALA A 64 -1.30 7.80 13.77
CA ALA A 64 -1.20 8.55 15.01
C ALA A 64 -1.60 7.74 16.27
N GLU A 65 -2.49 6.76 16.12
CA GLU A 65 -3.10 6.04 17.25
C GLU A 65 -2.66 4.57 17.34
N VAL A 66 -2.40 3.91 16.20
CA VAL A 66 -2.11 2.46 16.14
C VAL A 66 -0.64 2.21 15.86
N GLY A 67 -0.07 2.73 14.77
CA GLY A 67 1.34 2.56 14.44
C GLY A 67 1.66 2.86 12.98
N ALA A 68 2.95 3.11 12.69
CA ALA A 68 3.43 3.39 11.34
C ALA A 68 3.76 2.12 10.52
N GLY A 69 3.25 0.96 10.92
CA GLY A 69 3.63 -0.37 10.44
C GLY A 69 3.43 -1.41 11.54
N GLY A 70 3.37 -2.69 11.21
CA GLY A 70 3.08 -3.79 12.14
C GLY A 70 2.07 -4.77 11.54
N PRO A 71 1.42 -5.63 12.35
CA PRO A 71 0.57 -6.69 11.85
C PRO A 71 -0.59 -6.14 11.02
N GLY A 72 -0.79 -6.79 9.88
CA GLY A 72 -1.87 -6.50 8.95
C GLY A 72 -2.39 -7.77 8.29
N PRO A 73 -3.39 -7.64 7.42
CA PRO A 73 -3.88 -8.75 6.61
C PRO A 73 -2.75 -9.51 5.90
N SER A 74 -2.85 -10.85 5.94
CA SER A 74 -1.94 -11.83 5.33
C SER A 74 -0.49 -11.88 5.85
N PHE A 75 0.26 -10.79 5.88
CA PHE A 75 1.57 -10.71 6.55
C PHE A 75 1.66 -9.48 7.45
N ASP A 76 2.12 -8.35 6.91
CA ASP A 76 2.39 -7.13 7.67
C ASP A 76 2.08 -5.88 6.84
N LEU A 77 1.73 -4.81 7.55
CA LEU A 77 1.61 -3.49 6.97
C LEU A 77 2.99 -2.96 6.57
N THR A 78 3.04 -2.30 5.41
CA THR A 78 4.23 -1.58 4.97
C THR A 78 4.62 -0.51 5.99
N SER A 79 5.89 -0.48 6.39
CA SER A 79 6.37 0.44 7.41
C SER A 79 6.66 1.82 6.81
N LEU A 80 6.05 2.86 7.36
CA LEU A 80 6.34 4.25 7.02
C LEU A 80 7.47 4.76 7.92
N ARG A 81 8.69 4.78 7.38
CA ARG A 81 9.91 5.14 8.12
C ARG A 81 10.64 6.31 7.46
N ARG A 82 11.58 6.89 8.21
CA ARG A 82 12.50 7.92 7.72
C ARG A 82 13.86 7.30 7.40
N ILE A 83 14.25 7.32 6.13
CA ILE A 83 15.49 6.74 5.60
C ILE A 83 16.28 7.86 4.94
N ASP A 84 17.54 8.05 5.36
CA ASP A 84 18.41 9.15 4.91
C ASP A 84 17.72 10.54 4.89
N GLY A 85 16.89 10.77 5.92
CA GLY A 85 16.19 12.04 6.13
C GLY A 85 14.89 12.21 5.34
N LYS A 86 14.49 11.23 4.51
CA LYS A 86 13.24 11.23 3.74
C LYS A 86 12.28 10.17 4.25
N TRP A 87 10.98 10.47 4.22
CA TRP A 87 9.93 9.49 4.50
C TRP A 87 9.76 8.53 3.33
N GLY A 88 9.44 7.28 3.62
CA GLY A 88 9.14 6.27 2.60
C GLY A 88 8.39 5.10 3.19
N TRP A 89 7.58 4.46 2.35
CA TRP A 89 6.98 3.16 2.67
C TRP A 89 7.97 2.07 2.30
N VAL A 90 8.35 1.25 3.28
CA VAL A 90 9.30 0.15 3.13
C VAL A 90 8.74 -1.18 3.58
N TRP A 91 9.12 -2.21 2.84
CA TRP A 91 8.98 -3.61 3.25
C TRP A 91 10.09 -3.95 4.24
N GLU A 92 9.84 -4.91 5.14
CA GLU A 92 10.70 -5.22 6.30
C GLU A 92 12.21 -5.38 5.99
N ASN A 93 12.59 -5.68 4.73
CA ASN A 93 13.96 -5.92 4.32
C ASN A 93 14.40 -5.17 3.03
N GLU A 94 13.63 -4.18 2.55
CA GLU A 94 13.93 -3.44 1.31
C GLU A 94 14.12 -1.94 1.58
N GLU A 95 14.97 -1.61 2.56
CA GLU A 95 15.30 -0.21 2.90
C GLU A 95 15.94 0.55 1.73
N ASP A 96 16.56 -0.16 0.79
CA ASP A 96 17.24 0.40 -0.38
C ASP A 96 16.27 0.92 -1.47
N HIS A 97 14.98 0.54 -1.42
CA HIS A 97 14.00 0.85 -2.47
C HIS A 97 12.63 1.27 -1.89
N PRO A 98 12.54 2.42 -1.19
CA PRO A 98 11.27 2.91 -0.68
C PRO A 98 10.31 3.25 -1.83
N TRP A 99 9.02 2.95 -1.64
CA TRP A 99 8.01 3.32 -2.62
C TRP A 99 7.91 4.85 -2.74
N LEU A 100 8.03 5.35 -3.97
CA LEU A 100 7.88 6.75 -4.30
C LEU A 100 6.45 7.00 -4.79
N LEU A 101 5.62 7.59 -3.94
CA LEU A 101 4.29 8.03 -4.36
C LEU A 101 4.41 9.14 -5.43
N ASP A 102 3.78 8.96 -6.59
CA ASP A 102 3.49 10.03 -7.54
C ASP A 102 2.07 10.60 -7.29
N PRO A 103 1.95 11.81 -6.68
CA PRO A 103 0.68 12.44 -6.36
C PRO A 103 0.13 13.31 -7.51
N SER A 104 0.84 13.45 -8.64
CA SER A 104 0.61 14.53 -9.59
C SER A 104 -0.67 14.38 -10.42
N ARG A 105 -1.25 13.18 -10.47
CA ARG A 105 -2.60 12.96 -11.03
C ARG A 105 -3.34 11.90 -10.19
N PRO A 106 -4.68 11.85 -10.29
CA PRO A 106 -5.48 10.81 -9.65
C PRO A 106 -5.02 9.40 -10.01
N PHE A 107 -5.24 8.48 -9.07
CA PHE A 107 -5.27 7.05 -9.35
C PHE A 107 -6.28 6.75 -10.47
N VAL A 108 -5.88 5.85 -11.35
CA VAL A 108 -6.70 5.36 -12.46
C VAL A 108 -6.72 3.85 -12.39
N GLU A 109 -7.89 3.25 -12.58
CA GLU A 109 -7.98 1.79 -12.71
C GLU A 109 -7.18 1.32 -13.92
N THR A 110 -6.60 0.14 -13.83
CA THR A 110 -5.61 -0.35 -14.80
C THR A 110 -6.17 -1.35 -15.81
N ASP A 111 -7.50 -1.40 -16.00
CA ASP A 111 -8.15 -2.26 -17.00
C ASP A 111 -7.65 -1.95 -18.41
N ASP A 112 -7.46 -0.66 -18.73
CA ASP A 112 -6.95 -0.17 -20.01
C ASP A 112 -5.46 0.23 -19.95
N TRP A 113 -4.71 -0.34 -19.00
CA TRP A 113 -3.33 0.08 -18.72
C TRP A 113 -2.40 -0.03 -19.95
N ALA A 114 -2.54 -1.08 -20.74
CA ALA A 114 -1.76 -1.25 -21.97
C ALA A 114 -1.95 -0.06 -22.95
N ASP A 115 -3.15 0.49 -23.05
CA ASP A 115 -3.43 1.64 -23.92
C ASP A 115 -2.81 2.95 -23.37
N GLN A 116 -2.74 3.09 -22.04
CA GLN A 116 -2.05 4.20 -21.40
C GLN A 116 -0.54 4.15 -21.69
N GLN A 117 0.07 2.96 -21.58
CA GLN A 117 1.48 2.77 -21.89
C GLN A 117 1.81 3.11 -23.35
N ILE A 118 0.99 2.63 -24.28
CA ILE A 118 1.13 2.99 -25.70
C ILE A 118 1.05 4.51 -25.88
N THR A 119 0.14 5.17 -25.18
CA THR A 119 -0.01 6.64 -25.26
C THR A 119 1.25 7.35 -24.75
N THR A 120 1.83 6.92 -23.63
CA THR A 120 3.08 7.46 -23.09
C THR A 120 4.25 7.25 -24.06
N LEU A 121 4.42 6.04 -24.57
CA LEU A 121 5.49 5.71 -25.53
C LEU A 121 5.36 6.52 -26.82
N ARG A 122 4.14 6.65 -27.36
CA ARG A 122 3.87 7.50 -28.54
C ARG A 122 4.14 8.97 -28.28
N ALA A 123 3.80 9.48 -27.09
CA ALA A 123 4.11 10.85 -26.70
C ALA A 123 5.62 11.09 -26.62
N ALA A 124 6.41 10.06 -26.30
CA ALA A 124 7.87 10.07 -26.36
C ALA A 124 8.45 9.82 -27.76
N GLY A 125 7.60 9.70 -28.79
CA GLY A 125 8.02 9.50 -30.18
C GLY A 125 8.37 8.06 -30.54
N TYR A 126 7.95 7.09 -29.72
CA TYR A 126 8.17 5.66 -29.94
C TYR A 126 6.86 4.95 -30.25
N GLU A 127 6.85 4.14 -31.30
CA GLU A 127 5.69 3.31 -31.64
C GLU A 127 5.94 1.88 -31.15
N PRO A 128 5.31 1.44 -30.05
CA PRO A 128 5.46 0.07 -29.56
C PRO A 128 4.83 -0.93 -30.53
N THR A 129 5.55 -2.01 -30.82
CA THR A 129 5.13 -3.01 -31.82
C THR A 129 4.79 -4.36 -31.22
N THR A 130 5.21 -4.64 -29.98
CA THR A 130 5.09 -5.98 -29.37
C THR A 130 4.91 -5.84 -27.87
N ARG A 131 3.85 -6.47 -27.35
CA ARG A 131 3.63 -6.64 -25.92
C ARG A 131 4.61 -7.70 -25.41
N ASP A 132 5.27 -7.45 -24.29
CA ASP A 132 6.23 -8.40 -23.73
C ASP A 132 5.55 -9.62 -23.09
N GLU A 133 6.35 -10.53 -22.54
CA GLU A 133 5.92 -11.83 -22.01
C GLU A 133 4.96 -11.70 -20.82
N ASP A 134 5.01 -10.57 -20.13
CA ASP A 134 4.18 -10.21 -18.96
C ASP A 134 2.96 -9.37 -19.36
N ASP A 135 2.66 -9.33 -20.66
CA ASP A 135 1.55 -8.60 -21.23
C ASP A 135 1.62 -7.07 -21.01
N ASP A 136 2.84 -6.51 -20.94
CA ASP A 136 3.12 -5.08 -20.81
C ASP A 136 4.17 -4.57 -21.84
N TYR A 137 4.84 -3.45 -21.54
CA TYR A 137 5.77 -2.74 -22.44
C TYR A 137 7.04 -2.26 -21.71
N LEU A 138 7.47 -2.93 -20.64
CA LEU A 138 8.59 -2.48 -19.79
C LEU A 138 9.89 -2.33 -20.59
N ASP A 139 10.17 -3.25 -21.51
CA ASP A 139 11.36 -3.17 -22.36
C ASP A 139 11.33 -1.97 -23.31
N ASP A 140 10.15 -1.54 -23.76
CA ASP A 140 10.01 -0.33 -24.57
C ASP A 140 10.19 0.92 -23.71
N TYR A 141 9.73 0.92 -22.45
CA TYR A 141 10.03 1.98 -21.49
C TYR A 141 11.54 2.11 -21.23
N ARG A 142 12.25 1.00 -21.02
CA ARG A 142 13.72 0.98 -20.86
C ARG A 142 14.45 1.56 -22.08
N LYS A 143 13.99 1.24 -23.29
CA LYS A 143 14.57 1.80 -24.53
C LYS A 143 14.35 3.31 -24.65
N VAL A 144 13.16 3.79 -24.28
CA VAL A 144 12.75 5.17 -24.50
C VAL A 144 13.24 6.11 -23.40
N PHE A 145 13.18 5.68 -22.14
CA PHE A 145 13.50 6.49 -20.97
C PHE A 145 14.88 6.16 -20.36
N GLY A 146 15.59 5.17 -20.89
CA GLY A 146 16.92 4.78 -20.45
C GLY A 146 16.93 4.29 -19.01
N ASP A 147 17.86 4.79 -18.20
CA ASP A 147 18.04 4.40 -16.79
C ASP A 147 16.79 4.66 -15.92
N ALA A 148 15.88 5.55 -16.35
CA ALA A 148 14.63 5.85 -15.66
C ALA A 148 13.43 5.00 -16.14
N GLY A 149 13.61 4.09 -17.11
CA GLY A 149 12.51 3.36 -17.75
C GLY A 149 11.67 2.55 -16.76
N ASP A 150 12.33 1.79 -15.89
CA ASP A 150 11.67 1.03 -14.84
C ASP A 150 10.90 1.98 -13.91
N GLU A 151 11.54 3.03 -13.40
CA GLU A 151 10.92 4.01 -12.48
C GLU A 151 9.67 4.66 -13.10
N VAL A 152 9.76 5.14 -14.35
CA VAL A 152 8.62 5.76 -15.04
C VAL A 152 7.48 4.75 -15.24
N TRP A 153 7.81 3.52 -15.65
CA TRP A 153 6.83 2.44 -15.83
C TRP A 153 6.11 2.12 -14.50
N PHE A 154 6.85 1.98 -13.40
CA PHE A 154 6.31 1.70 -12.08
C PHE A 154 5.42 2.85 -11.56
N LEU A 155 5.91 4.09 -11.65
CA LEU A 155 5.20 5.27 -11.15
C LEU A 155 3.91 5.55 -11.91
N GLU A 156 3.90 5.37 -13.23
CA GLU A 156 2.68 5.58 -14.00
C GLU A 156 1.58 4.58 -13.60
N ARG A 157 1.96 3.34 -13.22
CA ARG A 157 1.00 2.28 -12.89
C ARG A 157 0.51 2.32 -11.45
N GLY A 158 1.34 2.74 -10.50
CA GLY A 158 0.99 2.90 -9.10
C GLY A 158 0.57 4.32 -8.71
N ARG A 159 0.38 5.22 -9.69
CA ARG A 159 0.10 6.64 -9.46
C ARG A 159 -1.07 6.85 -8.52
N GLY A 160 -0.92 7.75 -7.56
CA GLY A 160 -1.99 8.12 -6.64
C GLY A 160 -2.37 7.04 -5.64
N ALA A 161 -1.60 5.95 -5.54
CA ALA A 161 -1.74 4.89 -4.53
C ALA A 161 -0.40 4.60 -3.84
N ILE A 162 -0.49 4.09 -2.60
CA ILE A 162 0.66 3.63 -1.82
C ILE A 162 0.49 2.15 -1.47
N PRO A 163 1.57 1.35 -1.51
CA PRO A 163 1.53 0.01 -0.96
C PRO A 163 1.30 0.09 0.56
N ILE A 164 0.41 -0.75 1.08
CA ILE A 164 0.03 -0.75 2.49
C ILE A 164 0.10 -2.12 3.16
N SER A 165 0.16 -3.21 2.38
CA SER A 165 0.20 -4.58 2.92
C SER A 165 0.88 -5.53 1.95
N ASP A 166 1.75 -6.40 2.46
CA ASP A 166 2.22 -7.57 1.72
C ASP A 166 1.24 -8.69 2.03
N ASN A 167 0.52 -9.14 1.00
CA ASN A 167 -0.48 -10.18 1.16
C ASN A 167 0.07 -11.58 0.87
N GLY A 168 1.38 -11.71 0.64
CA GLY A 168 2.03 -12.94 0.23
C GLY A 168 1.77 -13.29 -1.23
N CYS A 169 2.51 -14.28 -1.76
CA CYS A 169 2.37 -14.79 -3.12
C CYS A 169 2.44 -13.72 -4.23
N GLY A 170 3.11 -12.59 -4.00
CA GLY A 170 3.19 -11.47 -4.94
C GLY A 170 2.03 -10.48 -4.87
N MET A 171 1.02 -10.73 -4.03
CA MET A 171 -0.12 -9.83 -3.83
C MET A 171 0.26 -8.67 -2.92
N THR A 172 0.01 -7.46 -3.37
CA THR A 172 0.19 -6.24 -2.58
C THR A 172 -1.14 -5.54 -2.43
N GLY A 173 -1.46 -5.14 -1.20
CA GLY A 173 -2.56 -4.23 -0.91
C GLY A 173 -2.14 -2.79 -1.13
N TRP A 174 -2.98 -2.00 -1.78
CA TRP A 174 -2.74 -0.61 -2.17
C TRP A 174 -3.82 0.30 -1.61
N LEU A 175 -3.42 1.37 -0.93
CA LEU A 175 -4.31 2.43 -0.49
C LEU A 175 -4.32 3.57 -1.50
N ILE A 176 -5.51 3.91 -2.00
CA ILE A 176 -5.68 5.04 -2.91
C ILE A 176 -5.62 6.35 -2.11
N VAL A 177 -4.71 7.25 -2.47
CA VAL A 177 -4.47 8.51 -1.76
C VAL A 177 -4.80 9.75 -2.60
N VAL A 178 -4.83 9.65 -3.93
CA VAL A 178 -5.23 10.75 -4.84
C VAL A 178 -6.35 10.29 -5.77
N GLY A 179 -7.46 11.03 -5.83
CA GLY A 179 -8.54 10.78 -6.79
C GLY A 179 -9.90 10.49 -6.15
N PRO A 180 -10.90 10.08 -6.97
CA PRO A 180 -12.28 9.88 -6.52
C PRO A 180 -12.45 8.70 -5.56
N HIS A 181 -11.56 7.70 -5.64
CA HIS A 181 -11.56 6.50 -4.80
C HIS A 181 -10.67 6.63 -3.55
N ARG A 182 -10.28 7.86 -3.19
CA ARG A 182 -9.37 8.12 -2.07
C ARG A 182 -9.88 7.48 -0.77
N GLY A 183 -9.03 6.69 -0.13
CA GLY A 183 -9.32 5.95 1.10
C GLY A 183 -9.75 4.50 0.87
N GLU A 184 -10.08 4.12 -0.37
CA GLU A 184 -10.37 2.72 -0.73
C GLU A 184 -9.10 1.91 -0.95
N LEU A 185 -9.21 0.57 -0.81
CA LEU A 185 -8.13 -0.36 -1.14
C LEU A 185 -8.28 -1.02 -2.51
N ARG A 186 -7.14 -1.39 -3.08
CA ARG A 186 -7.01 -2.31 -4.21
C ARG A 186 -6.01 -3.40 -3.88
N ASP A 187 -6.21 -4.58 -4.44
CA ASP A 187 -5.23 -5.65 -4.45
C ASP A 187 -4.64 -5.80 -5.85
N ARG A 188 -3.37 -6.18 -5.91
CA ARG A 188 -2.70 -6.46 -7.17
C ARG A 188 -1.54 -7.41 -6.99
N ASP A 189 -1.41 -8.38 -7.89
CA ASP A 189 -0.22 -9.22 -7.99
C ASP A 189 0.90 -8.42 -8.69
N CYS A 190 1.89 -7.96 -7.93
CA CYS A 190 3.01 -7.20 -8.49
C CYS A 190 3.99 -8.07 -9.28
N ALA A 191 3.93 -9.41 -9.14
CA ALA A 191 4.81 -10.33 -9.87
C ALA A 191 4.33 -10.57 -11.30
N VAL A 192 3.01 -10.72 -11.51
CA VAL A 192 2.42 -10.90 -12.87
C VAL A 192 1.67 -9.68 -13.37
N ASN A 193 1.64 -8.62 -12.58
CA ASN A 193 1.17 -7.30 -12.97
C ASN A 193 -0.24 -7.23 -13.60
N PRO A 194 -1.28 -7.91 -13.09
CA PRO A 194 -2.63 -7.81 -13.62
C PRO A 194 -3.25 -6.42 -13.29
N PRO A 195 -4.46 -6.12 -13.77
CA PRO A 195 -5.21 -4.96 -13.30
C PRO A 195 -5.43 -4.98 -11.77
N PHE A 196 -5.65 -3.80 -11.18
CA PHE A 196 -6.08 -3.68 -9.78
C PHE A 196 -7.46 -4.30 -9.59
N GLU A 197 -7.61 -5.05 -8.50
CA GLU A 197 -8.89 -5.59 -8.05
C GLU A 197 -9.37 -4.83 -6.81
N PRO A 198 -10.67 -4.50 -6.70
CA PRO A 198 -11.18 -3.89 -5.49
C PRO A 198 -11.21 -4.89 -4.33
N CYS A 199 -10.65 -4.50 -3.19
CA CYS A 199 -10.89 -5.20 -1.93
C CYS A 199 -12.35 -4.96 -1.54
N VAL A 200 -13.14 -6.03 -1.39
CA VAL A 200 -14.57 -5.95 -1.07
C VAL A 200 -14.94 -6.76 0.16
N ASP A 201 -15.91 -6.28 0.92
CA ASP A 201 -16.49 -6.99 2.06
C ASP A 201 -17.37 -8.18 1.58
N ALA A 202 -17.88 -8.96 2.54
CA ALA A 202 -18.77 -10.10 2.25
C ALA A 202 -20.07 -9.72 1.49
N ASN A 203 -20.44 -8.44 1.45
CA ASN A 203 -21.61 -7.92 0.74
C ASN A 203 -21.24 -7.33 -0.64
N GLY A 204 -19.96 -7.33 -1.01
CA GLY A 204 -19.47 -6.74 -2.26
C GLY A 204 -19.25 -5.22 -2.19
N ASN A 205 -19.29 -4.60 -1.01
CA ASN A 205 -18.95 -3.19 -0.87
C ASN A 205 -17.43 -3.01 -0.85
N ARG A 206 -16.93 -1.97 -1.50
CA ARG A 206 -15.50 -1.65 -1.49
C ARG A 206 -15.05 -1.26 -0.09
N HIS A 207 -13.93 -1.82 0.33
CA HIS A 207 -13.31 -1.49 1.59
C HIS A 207 -12.67 -0.10 1.58
N THR A 208 -12.77 0.59 2.71
CA THR A 208 -11.86 1.67 3.10
C THR A 208 -10.74 1.11 3.98
N PHE A 209 -9.66 1.87 4.18
CA PHE A 209 -8.58 1.47 5.08
C PHE A 209 -9.09 1.00 6.44
N GLY A 210 -10.04 1.76 7.01
CA GLY A 210 -10.71 1.46 8.26
C GLY A 210 -11.46 0.15 8.28
N SER A 211 -12.40 -0.04 7.35
CA SER A 211 -13.23 -1.23 7.32
C SER A 211 -12.41 -2.49 7.04
N TRP A 212 -11.40 -2.39 6.18
CA TRP A 212 -10.49 -3.48 5.86
C TRP A 212 -9.68 -3.93 7.08
N TYR A 213 -9.03 -2.99 7.78
CA TYR A 213 -8.20 -3.35 8.94
C TYR A 213 -9.01 -3.87 10.12
N LEU A 214 -10.19 -3.26 10.38
CA LEU A 214 -11.05 -3.70 11.48
C LEU A 214 -11.70 -5.06 11.22
N GLU A 215 -12.15 -5.33 10.00
CA GLU A 215 -12.68 -6.66 9.64
C GLU A 215 -11.61 -7.74 9.82
N TRP A 216 -10.38 -7.49 9.39
CA TRP A 216 -9.27 -8.41 9.63
C TRP A 216 -9.04 -8.67 11.12
N LEU A 217 -9.00 -7.62 11.95
CA LEU A 217 -8.81 -7.78 13.39
C LEU A 217 -9.96 -8.60 14.02
N GLU A 218 -11.21 -8.35 13.61
CA GLU A 218 -12.36 -9.12 14.10
C GLU A 218 -12.26 -10.60 13.74
N GLN A 219 -11.86 -10.92 12.50
CA GLN A 219 -11.65 -12.31 12.06
C GLN A 219 -10.52 -12.99 12.85
N ARG A 220 -9.41 -12.28 13.10
CA ARG A 220 -8.28 -12.77 13.91
C ARG A 220 -8.68 -13.03 15.36
N GLU A 221 -9.44 -12.11 15.97
CA GLU A 221 -9.97 -12.28 17.32
C GLU A 221 -10.93 -13.45 17.43
N GLU A 222 -11.74 -13.73 16.40
CA GLU A 222 -12.62 -14.90 16.36
C GLU A 222 -11.83 -16.21 16.25
N ALA A 223 -10.81 -16.25 15.39
CA ALA A 223 -9.95 -17.43 15.21
C ALA A 223 -9.11 -17.76 16.46
N ALA A 224 -8.79 -16.77 17.29
CA ALA A 224 -8.00 -16.93 18.51
C ALA A 224 -8.83 -17.34 19.76
N ARG A 225 -10.16 -17.39 19.67
CA ARG A 225 -11.06 -17.82 20.77
C ARG A 225 -11.19 -19.34 20.87
#